data_AF-A0AAW2K7U0-F1
#
_entry.id   AF-A0AAW2K7U0-F1
#
_cell.length_a   1.000
_cell.length_b   1.000
_cell.length_c   1.000
_cell.angle_alpha   90.00
_cell.angle_beta   90.00
_cell.angle_gamma   90.00
#
_symmetry.space_group_name_H-M   'P 1'
#
loop_
_entity.id
_entity.type
_entity.pdbx_description
1 polymer ?
#
loop_
_entity_poly.entity_id
_entity_poly.type
_entity_poly.pdbx_seq_one_letter_code
_entity_poly.pdbx_strand_id
1 'polypeptide(L)'
;MPQLNGVAERRNRTLLDMIQSVMSFTELRLSFWGYALETAARLLNIAPSKIVAQTPYQIWHGKPASYEYLRVWGSPAYVKRLVGDKLDSRSSLCKKESTEAPLSNAGTSSAPDVSTNDVPILRRSARVPQPPE
;
A
#
# COMPACT_ATOMS: atom_id res chain seq x y z
N MET A 1 21.25 -29.45 6.58
CA MET A 1 20.84 -28.06 6.83
C MET A 1 19.63 -27.67 5.97
N PRO A 2 18.37 -27.89 6.42
CA PRO A 2 17.18 -27.23 5.83
C PRO A 2 16.34 -26.42 6.85
N GLN A 3 16.65 -26.50 8.15
CA GLN A 3 15.80 -26.04 9.25
C GLN A 3 15.61 -24.52 9.29
N LEU A 4 16.63 -23.76 8.87
CA LEU A 4 16.64 -22.30 8.88
C LEU A 4 15.84 -21.69 7.72
N ASN A 5 15.61 -22.45 6.64
CA ASN A 5 14.88 -21.96 5.47
C ASN A 5 13.43 -21.62 5.82
N GLY A 6 12.78 -22.44 6.66
CA GLY A 6 11.40 -22.21 7.08
C GLY A 6 11.19 -20.95 7.93
N VAL A 7 12.24 -20.41 8.56
CA VAL A 7 12.17 -19.11 9.27
C VAL A 7 12.26 -17.96 8.26
N ALA A 8 13.20 -18.05 7.32
CA ALA A 8 13.36 -17.06 6.25
C ALA A 8 12.13 -17.00 5.33
N GLU A 9 11.60 -18.15 4.91
CA GLU A 9 10.40 -18.27 4.07
C GLU A 9 9.17 -17.61 4.71
N ARG A 10 8.96 -17.82 6.02
CA ARG A 10 7.86 -17.17 6.75
C ARG A 10 8.01 -15.66 6.74
N ARG A 11 9.22 -15.15 7.04
CA ARG A 11 9.49 -13.72 7.04
C ARG A 11 9.32 -13.10 5.66
N ASN A 12 9.81 -13.76 4.62
CA ASN A 12 9.70 -13.30 3.24
C ASN A 12 8.23 -13.24 2.78
N ARG A 13 7.41 -14.23 3.14
CA ARG A 13 5.98 -14.21 2.85
C ARG A 13 5.29 -13.02 3.53
N THR A 14 5.50 -12.83 4.83
CA THR A 14 4.92 -11.68 5.54
C THR A 14 5.35 -10.34 4.92
N LEU A 15 6.61 -10.22 4.51
CA LEU A 15 7.10 -9.02 3.85
C LEU A 15 6.36 -8.77 2.52
N LEU A 16 6.21 -9.80 1.69
CA LEU A 16 5.47 -9.68 0.42
C LEU A 16 4.00 -9.34 0.63
N ASP A 17 3.33 -9.97 1.60
CA ASP A 17 1.93 -9.68 1.94
C ASP A 17 1.76 -8.22 2.38
N MET A 18 2.68 -7.71 3.20
CA MET A 18 2.67 -6.31 3.63
C MET A 18 2.87 -5.34 2.46
N ILE A 19 3.77 -5.67 1.53
CA ILE A 19 3.99 -4.81 0.37
C ILE A 19 2.75 -4.75 -0.51
N GLN A 20 2.10 -5.89 -0.76
CA GLN A 20 0.86 -5.92 -1.53
C GLN A 20 -0.22 -5.08 -0.84
N SER A 21 -0.37 -5.21 0.48
CA SER A 21 -1.33 -4.42 1.26
C SER A 21 -1.03 -2.92 1.24
N VAL A 22 0.24 -2.53 1.37
CA VAL A 22 0.67 -1.12 1.31
C VAL A 22 0.41 -0.54 -0.08
N MET A 23 0.76 -1.28 -1.13
CA MET A 23 0.51 -0.86 -2.51
C MET A 23 -0.98 -0.76 -2.81
N SER A 24 -1.83 -1.68 -2.31
CA SER A 24 -3.28 -1.64 -2.53
C SER A 24 -3.99 -0.49 -1.79
N PHE A 25 -3.35 0.10 -0.76
CA PHE A 25 -3.92 1.22 -0.01
C PHE A 25 -3.94 2.54 -0.81
N THR A 26 -3.18 2.63 -1.91
CA THR A 26 -2.99 3.87 -2.65
C THR A 26 -2.95 3.65 -4.15
N GLU A 27 -3.39 4.62 -4.93
CA GLU A 27 -3.26 4.63 -6.40
C GLU A 27 -1.83 5.02 -6.87
N LEU A 28 -0.80 4.61 -6.13
CA LEU A 28 0.59 4.85 -6.54
C LEU A 28 0.99 3.85 -7.64
N ARG A 29 1.84 4.31 -8.57
CA ARG A 29 2.38 3.46 -9.64
C ARG A 29 3.23 2.32 -9.08
N LEU A 30 3.27 1.20 -9.80
CA LEU A 30 4.09 0.03 -9.44
C LEU A 30 5.58 0.35 -9.30
N SER A 31 6.07 1.42 -9.95
CA SER A 31 7.43 1.93 -9.79
C SER A 31 7.78 2.29 -8.33
N PHE A 32 6.79 2.52 -7.46
CA PHE A 32 6.99 2.78 -6.04
C PHE A 32 7.15 1.51 -5.17
N TRP A 33 7.09 0.30 -5.77
CA TRP A 33 7.15 -0.96 -5.04
C TRP A 33 8.41 -1.11 -4.17
N GLY A 34 9.57 -0.59 -4.61
CA GLY A 34 10.80 -0.58 -3.81
C GLY A 34 10.67 0.23 -2.50
N TYR A 35 9.98 1.37 -2.54
CA TYR A 35 9.69 2.15 -1.33
C TYR A 35 8.66 1.47 -0.42
N ALA A 36 7.71 0.74 -1.01
CA ALA A 36 6.76 -0.07 -0.24
C ALA A 36 7.49 -1.23 0.48
N LEU A 37 8.44 -1.88 -0.21
CA LEU A 37 9.34 -2.88 0.38
C LEU A 37 10.15 -2.32 1.54
N GLU A 38 10.79 -1.16 1.37
CA GLU A 38 11.52 -0.49 2.44
C GLU A 38 10.62 -0.16 3.63
N THR A 39 9.43 0.37 3.37
CA THR A 39 8.43 0.71 4.39
C THR A 39 7.98 -0.53 5.17
N ALA A 40 7.66 -1.62 4.46
CA ALA A 40 7.23 -2.88 5.07
C ALA A 40 8.34 -3.51 5.92
N ALA A 41 9.57 -3.55 5.40
CA ALA A 41 10.73 -4.06 6.13
C ALA A 41 11.01 -3.22 7.39
N ARG A 42 10.94 -1.88 7.26
CA ARG A 42 11.12 -0.97 8.39
C ARG A 42 10.06 -1.22 9.46
N LEU A 43 8.78 -1.31 9.07
CA LEU A 43 7.69 -1.56 9.99
C LEU A 43 7.85 -2.90 10.71
N LEU A 44 8.23 -3.97 10.01
CA LEU A 44 8.50 -5.27 10.63
C LEU A 44 9.65 -5.26 11.64
N ASN A 45 10.63 -4.38 11.45
CA ASN A 45 11.79 -4.29 12.33
C ASN A 45 11.53 -3.41 13.55
N ILE A 46 10.62 -2.44 13.45
CA ILE A 46 10.31 -1.53 14.56
C ILE A 46 8.99 -1.86 15.27
N ALA A 47 8.14 -2.70 14.71
CA ALA A 47 6.93 -3.15 15.39
C ALA A 47 7.27 -4.22 16.44
N PRO A 48 6.69 -4.15 17.65
CA PRO A 48 6.80 -5.23 18.62
C PRO A 48 6.02 -6.45 18.13
N SER A 49 6.43 -7.63 18.60
CA SER A 49 5.70 -8.87 18.31
C SER A 49 4.83 -9.26 19.51
N LYS A 50 3.82 -10.11 19.29
CA LYS A 50 2.97 -10.60 20.40
C LYS A 50 3.75 -11.37 21.47
N ILE A 51 4.87 -11.99 21.08
CA ILE A 51 5.65 -12.90 21.94
C ILE A 51 6.76 -12.14 22.66
N VAL A 52 7.34 -11.12 22.02
CA VAL A 52 8.48 -10.34 22.52
C VAL A 52 8.13 -8.86 22.49
N ALA A 53 8.17 -8.22 23.67
CA ALA A 53 7.87 -6.81 23.85
C ALA A 53 8.89 -5.87 23.18
N GLN A 54 10.16 -6.31 23.10
CA GLN A 54 11.21 -5.57 22.40
C GLN A 54 11.10 -5.78 20.88
N THR A 55 11.37 -4.72 20.14
CA THR A 55 11.34 -4.74 18.68
C THR A 55 12.66 -5.32 18.14
N PRO A 56 12.67 -5.97 16.96
CA PRO A 56 13.92 -6.43 16.35
C PRO A 56 15.00 -5.34 16.24
N TYR A 57 14.58 -4.11 15.92
CA TYR A 57 15.45 -2.94 15.89
C TYR A 57 16.09 -2.67 17.26
N GLN A 58 15.31 -2.72 18.34
CA GLN A 58 15.82 -2.50 19.69
C GLN A 58 16.79 -3.59 20.12
N ILE A 59 16.50 -4.84 19.78
CA ILE A 59 17.38 -5.98 20.07
C ILE A 59 18.72 -5.80 19.34
N TRP A 60 18.69 -5.38 18.07
CA TRP A 60 19.89 -5.23 17.25
C TRP A 60 20.73 -3.98 17.60
N HIS A 61 20.07 -2.85 17.88
CA HIS A 61 20.75 -1.56 18.09
C HIS A 61 20.88 -1.16 19.57
N GLY A 62 20.32 -1.94 20.50
CA GLY A 62 20.32 -1.63 21.93
C GLY A 62 19.48 -0.42 22.35
N LYS A 63 18.72 0.19 21.43
CA LYS A 63 17.91 1.39 21.67
C LYS A 63 16.56 1.30 20.96
N PRO A 64 15.47 1.87 21.53
CA PRO A 64 14.18 1.90 20.87
C PRO A 64 14.25 2.69 19.55
N ALA A 65 13.46 2.28 18.57
CA ALA A 65 13.29 3.05 17.34
C ALA A 65 12.48 4.32 17.62
N SER A 66 12.85 5.43 17.00
CA SER A 66 11.95 6.59 16.90
C SER A 66 10.83 6.28 15.90
N TYR A 67 9.65 6.84 16.14
CA TYR A 67 8.47 6.76 15.26
C TYR A 67 8.11 8.12 14.65
N GLU A 68 8.81 9.20 15.01
CA GLU A 68 8.46 10.57 14.64
C GLU A 68 8.52 10.84 13.12
N TYR A 69 9.39 10.11 12.42
CA TYR A 69 9.54 10.21 10.97
C TYR A 69 8.54 9.34 10.20
N LEU A 70 7.77 8.48 10.88
CA LEU A 70 6.79 7.63 10.18
C LEU A 70 5.65 8.47 9.65
N ARG A 71 5.34 8.25 8.38
CA ARG A 71 4.21 8.86 7.69
C ARG A 71 3.31 7.76 7.16
N VAL A 72 2.02 8.08 7.06
CA VAL A 72 1.06 7.19 6.40
C VAL A 72 1.46 7.04 4.95
N TRP A 73 1.45 5.80 4.45
CA TRP A 73 1.74 5.52 3.05
C TRP A 73 0.79 6.30 2.12
N GLY A 74 1.33 6.92 1.07
CA GLY A 74 0.57 7.77 0.15
C GLY A 74 0.19 9.15 0.68
N SER A 75 0.76 9.58 1.81
CA SER A 75 0.64 10.94 2.31
C SER A 75 1.12 11.97 1.26
N PRO A 76 0.48 13.16 1.16
CA PRO A 76 0.92 14.22 0.27
C PRO A 76 2.39 14.58 0.49
N ALA A 77 3.17 14.54 -0.59
CA ALA A 77 4.57 14.94 -0.59
C ALA A 77 4.77 16.14 -1.52
N TYR A 78 5.70 17.03 -1.17
CA TYR A 78 6.03 18.20 -1.97
C TYR A 78 7.47 18.08 -2.46
N VAL A 79 7.69 18.28 -3.76
CA VAL A 79 9.03 18.34 -4.34
C VAL A 79 9.47 19.79 -4.45
N LYS A 80 10.75 20.06 -4.19
CA LYS A 80 11.33 21.38 -4.40
C LYS A 80 11.39 21.69 -5.89
N ARG A 81 10.90 22.86 -6.27
CA ARG A 81 11.04 23.39 -7.62
C ARG A 81 12.46 23.94 -7.77
N LEU A 82 13.22 23.41 -8.72
CA LEU A 82 14.61 23.83 -8.96
C LEU A 82 14.72 25.13 -9.76
N VAL A 83 13.66 25.51 -10.48
CA VAL A 83 13.61 26.70 -11.34
C VAL A 83 12.42 27.58 -10.95
N GLY A 84 12.65 28.85 -10.64
CA GLY A 84 11.58 29.81 -10.34
C GLY A 84 12.14 31.17 -9.90
N ASP A 85 11.37 32.22 -10.07
CA ASP A 85 11.74 33.58 -9.69
C ASP A 85 11.68 33.77 -8.17
N LYS A 86 12.22 34.90 -7.67
CA LYS A 86 12.40 35.17 -6.24
C LYS A 86 11.12 35.06 -5.40
N LEU A 87 9.95 35.22 -6.03
CA LEU A 87 8.62 35.22 -5.40
C LEU A 87 7.77 33.99 -5.74
N ASP A 88 8.23 33.09 -6.61
CA ASP A 88 7.43 31.93 -7.02
C ASP A 88 7.37 30.84 -5.95
N SER A 89 6.31 30.02 -6.04
CA SER A 89 6.19 28.83 -5.20
C SER A 89 7.39 27.90 -5.39
N ARG A 90 8.15 27.69 -4.30
CA ARG A 90 9.37 26.88 -4.28
C ARG A 90 9.11 25.37 -4.20
N SER A 91 7.85 24.95 -4.15
CA SER A 91 7.50 23.53 -4.10
C SER A 91 6.24 23.23 -4.90
N SER A 92 6.11 21.97 -5.33
CA SER A 92 4.93 21.45 -6.00
C SER A 92 4.53 20.11 -5.40
N LEU A 93 3.21 19.89 -5.25
CA LEU A 93 2.67 18.62 -4.80
C LEU A 93 3.02 17.49 -5.80
N CYS A 94 3.47 16.35 -5.29
CA CYS A 94 3.64 15.13 -6.06
C CYS A 94 2.28 14.68 -6.60
N LYS A 95 2.15 14.58 -7.93
CA LYS A 95 0.93 14.05 -8.56
C LYS A 95 0.95 12.53 -8.51
N LYS A 96 -0.16 11.93 -8.07
CA LYS A 96 -0.42 10.49 -8.25
C LYS A 96 -0.87 10.34 -9.70
N GLU A 97 -0.06 9.72 -10.54
CA GLU A 97 -0.40 9.57 -11.95
C GLU A 97 -1.28 8.33 -12.09
N SER A 98 -2.59 8.55 -12.20
CA SER A 98 -3.57 7.54 -12.56
C SER A 98 -3.40 7.20 -14.04
N THR A 99 -2.94 5.98 -14.33
CA THR A 99 -3.26 5.31 -15.60
C THR A 99 -4.76 4.99 -15.50
N GLU A 100 -5.66 5.52 -16.33
CA GLU A 100 -5.85 5.21 -17.75
C GLU A 100 -6.34 6.44 -18.56
N ALA A 101 -5.73 6.68 -19.72
CA ALA A 101 -6.37 7.47 -20.77
C ALA A 101 -7.48 6.61 -21.41
N PRO A 102 -8.68 7.15 -21.72
CA PRO A 102 -9.67 6.38 -22.45
C PRO A 102 -9.15 6.10 -23.86
N LEU A 103 -9.09 4.82 -24.23
CA LEU A 103 -9.00 4.40 -25.63
C LEU A 103 -10.27 4.91 -26.34
N SER A 104 -10.14 6.03 -27.04
CA SER A 104 -11.16 6.57 -27.92
C SER A 104 -11.22 5.73 -29.20
N ASN A 105 -12.23 4.88 -29.36
CA ASN A 105 -12.59 4.34 -30.67
C ASN A 105 -14.07 4.61 -30.95
N ALA A 106 -14.32 5.49 -31.91
CA ALA A 106 -15.62 5.69 -32.54
C ALA A 106 -15.85 4.59 -33.60
N GLY A 107 -17.07 4.05 -33.68
CA GLY A 107 -17.48 3.10 -34.71
C GLY A 107 -18.89 2.55 -34.49
N THR A 108 -19.83 3.04 -35.30
CA THR A 108 -21.26 2.71 -35.40
C THR A 108 -21.58 1.26 -35.80
N SER A 109 -22.65 0.68 -35.22
CA SER A 109 -23.86 0.16 -35.89
C SER A 109 -24.37 -1.22 -35.40
N SER A 110 -25.68 -1.26 -35.12
CA SER A 110 -26.63 -2.39 -35.14
C SER A 110 -26.45 -3.60 -34.22
N ALA A 111 -27.45 -3.82 -33.36
CA ALA A 111 -27.76 -5.09 -32.66
C ALA A 111 -28.19 -6.19 -33.66
N PRO A 112 -28.18 -7.49 -33.30
CA PRO A 112 -29.23 -8.03 -32.41
C PRO A 112 -28.84 -9.16 -31.42
N ASP A 113 -29.79 -9.41 -30.52
CA ASP A 113 -30.24 -10.67 -29.89
C ASP A 113 -29.57 -11.32 -28.65
N VAL A 114 -30.32 -11.17 -27.55
CA VAL A 114 -30.86 -12.18 -26.60
C VAL A 114 -29.94 -13.08 -25.75
N SER A 115 -30.14 -12.92 -24.44
CA SER A 115 -30.12 -13.90 -23.34
C SER A 115 -28.83 -14.70 -23.09
N THR A 116 -28.28 -14.55 -21.87
CA THR A 116 -28.25 -15.62 -20.85
C THR A 116 -27.52 -15.14 -19.57
N ASN A 117 -28.29 -15.09 -18.48
CA ASN A 117 -27.91 -15.19 -17.07
C ASN A 117 -27.27 -13.99 -16.35
N ASP A 118 -28.13 -13.32 -15.59
CA ASP A 118 -27.83 -12.63 -14.35
C ASP A 118 -27.13 -13.54 -13.33
N VAL A 119 -26.02 -13.06 -12.76
CA VAL A 119 -25.67 -13.35 -11.36
C VAL A 119 -25.22 -12.04 -10.70
N PRO A 120 -26.03 -11.41 -9.83
CA PRO A 120 -25.57 -10.26 -9.07
C PRO A 120 -24.60 -10.72 -7.97
N ILE A 121 -23.32 -10.34 -8.07
CA ILE A 121 -22.36 -10.55 -6.99
C ILE A 121 -22.73 -9.62 -5.82
N LEU A 122 -23.42 -10.24 -4.87
CA LEU A 122 -23.64 -9.92 -3.46
C LEU A 122 -22.86 -8.71 -2.91
N ARG A 123 -23.55 -7.57 -2.76
CA ARG A 123 -23.15 -6.54 -1.78
C ARG A 123 -23.21 -7.18 -0.39
N ARG A 124 -22.06 -7.27 0.30
CA ARG A 124 -22.02 -7.70 1.70
C ARG A 124 -22.81 -6.70 2.55
N SER A 125 -24.00 -7.10 2.95
CA SER A 125 -24.79 -6.41 3.97
C SER A 125 -24.06 -6.52 5.31
N ALA A 126 -23.86 -5.40 6.00
CA ALA A 126 -23.27 -5.35 7.33
C ALA A 126 -24.20 -6.04 8.33
N ARG A 127 -23.68 -6.98 9.12
CA ARG A 127 -24.42 -7.64 10.20
C ARG A 127 -24.47 -6.68 11.40
N VAL A 128 -25.66 -6.23 11.78
CA VAL A 128 -25.90 -5.47 13.02
C VAL A 128 -25.85 -6.44 14.22
N PRO A 129 -25.13 -6.14 15.31
CA PRO A 129 -25.12 -6.98 16.51
C PRO A 129 -26.42 -6.82 17.32
N GLN A 130 -26.98 -7.93 17.82
CA GLN A 130 -28.07 -7.95 18.80
C GLN A 130 -27.50 -7.96 20.23
N PRO A 131 -28.13 -7.28 21.21
CA PRO A 131 -27.67 -7.26 22.60
C PRO A 131 -28.06 -8.54 23.38
N PRO A 132 -27.33 -8.88 24.46
CA PRO A 132 -27.56 -10.08 25.27
C PRO A 132 -28.74 -9.94 26.24
N GLU A 133 -29.37 -11.08 26.56
CA GLU A 133 -30.49 -11.24 27.51
C GLU A 133 -30.15 -10.85 28.95
#